data_AF-A0A0C2MSW1-F1
#
_entry.id   AF-A0A0C2MSW1-F1
#
_cell.length_a   1.000
_cell.length_b   1.000
_cell.length_c   1.000
_cell.angle_alpha   90.00
_cell.angle_beta   90.00
_cell.angle_gamma   90.00
#
_symmetry.space_group_name_H-M   'P 1'
#
loop_
_entity.id
_entity.type
_entity.pdbx_description
1 polymer ?
#
loop_
_entity_poly.entity_id
_entity_poly.type
_entity_poly.pdbx_seq_one_letter_code
_entity_poly.pdbx_strand_id
1 'polypeptide(L)'
;MDIFEDFLEVFPHSIHPRRRFYAKFRVRSVASLGNKEHLETGGRILMPPSSVQALSELYIANPWIFCLTNPKNGLRTHCGVLEFTADEGRFMTNLQLLAGQIVELYSVSLPDARFAKFQPQSVDFLNITNPRAILEKALRSYACLTVGDIISISYGEKEDLNSEVDFEPPVGYVEETPITRQEKLLEESAQKVEELIQQAISDQSESVEDKV
;
A
#
# COMPACT_ATOMS: atom_id res chain seq x y z
N MET A 1 -26.03 10.69 16.37
CA MET A 1 -25.81 10.79 14.91
C MET A 1 -24.32 10.73 14.80
N ASP A 2 -23.77 9.52 14.87
CA ASP A 2 -22.35 9.27 15.06
C ASP A 2 -21.92 8.20 14.06
N ILE A 3 -20.89 8.56 13.28
CA ILE A 3 -20.45 7.93 12.03
C ILE A 3 -19.52 6.73 12.31
N PHE A 4 -19.77 5.99 13.39
CA PHE A 4 -18.90 4.90 13.84
C PHE A 4 -19.63 3.59 14.20
N GLU A 5 -20.82 3.36 13.65
CA GLU A 5 -21.51 2.06 13.69
C GLU A 5 -22.06 1.64 12.32
N ASP A 6 -21.19 1.42 11.32
CA ASP A 6 -21.60 0.75 10.07
C ASP A 6 -20.63 -0.36 9.64
N PHE A 7 -19.88 -0.90 10.62
CA PHE A 7 -19.04 -2.09 10.45
C PHE A 7 -19.77 -3.32 11.02
N LEU A 8 -20.97 -3.59 10.50
CA LEU A 8 -21.77 -4.74 10.92
C LEU A 8 -21.11 -6.05 10.48
N GLU A 9 -20.81 -6.89 11.48
CA GLU A 9 -20.82 -8.33 11.36
C GLU A 9 -22.13 -8.80 10.70
N VAL A 10 -22.02 -9.74 9.75
CA VAL A 10 -22.81 -10.99 9.64
C VAL A 10 -22.29 -11.67 8.37
N PHE A 11 -21.78 -12.89 8.47
CA PHE A 11 -21.64 -13.77 7.30
C PHE A 11 -23.05 -14.06 6.76
N PRO A 12 -23.33 -13.71 5.50
CA PRO A 12 -23.81 -14.74 4.61
C PRO A 12 -22.96 -14.75 3.34
N HIS A 13 -22.79 -15.92 2.76
CA HIS A 13 -22.39 -15.99 1.35
C HIS A 13 -23.34 -15.10 0.52
N SER A 14 -22.74 -14.27 -0.33
CA SER A 14 -23.28 -13.71 -1.58
C SER A 14 -23.77 -12.24 -1.62
N ILE A 15 -22.95 -11.43 -2.31
CA ILE A 15 -23.30 -10.48 -3.42
C ILE A 15 -23.63 -8.99 -3.10
N HIS A 16 -22.63 -8.12 -3.36
CA HIS A 16 -22.59 -6.80 -4.08
C HIS A 16 -23.25 -5.52 -3.50
N PRO A 17 -22.58 -4.32 -3.62
CA PRO A 17 -22.54 -3.55 -4.88
C PRO A 17 -21.29 -2.66 -5.10
N ARG A 18 -20.32 -3.14 -5.87
CA ARG A 18 -19.49 -2.42 -6.88
C ARG A 18 -18.37 -3.36 -7.31
N ARG A 19 -18.41 -3.81 -8.57
CA ARG A 19 -17.53 -4.80 -9.22
C ARG A 19 -16.05 -4.50 -8.98
N ARG A 20 -15.48 -5.04 -7.91
CA ARG A 20 -14.04 -4.96 -7.62
C ARG A 20 -13.51 -6.38 -7.56
N PHE A 21 -12.44 -6.62 -8.29
CA PHE A 21 -11.72 -7.89 -8.21
C PHE A 21 -11.04 -7.97 -6.85
N TYR A 22 -11.22 -9.11 -6.19
CA TYR A 22 -10.53 -9.44 -4.94
C TYR A 22 -10.05 -10.87 -5.02
N ALA A 23 -8.79 -11.09 -4.68
CA ALA A 23 -8.20 -12.43 -4.62
C ALA A 23 -7.05 -12.48 -3.62
N LYS A 24 -6.83 -13.67 -3.05
CA LYS A 24 -5.64 -13.96 -2.25
C LYS A 24 -4.70 -14.81 -3.08
N PHE A 25 -3.45 -14.37 -3.18
CA PHE A 25 -2.42 -15.12 -3.91
C PHE A 25 -1.24 -15.44 -3.03
N ARG A 26 -0.59 -16.56 -3.33
CA ARG A 26 0.70 -16.88 -2.76
C ARG A 26 1.81 -16.22 -3.58
N VAL A 27 2.63 -15.40 -2.94
CA VAL A 27 3.76 -14.70 -3.54
C VAL A 27 4.83 -15.70 -3.92
N ARG A 28 5.34 -15.57 -5.14
CA ARG A 28 6.53 -16.25 -5.63
C ARG A 28 7.50 -15.23 -6.20
N SER A 29 8.79 -15.41 -5.93
CA SER A 29 9.82 -14.58 -6.55
C SER A 29 9.91 -14.88 -8.04
N VAL A 30 10.10 -13.84 -8.85
CA VAL A 30 10.27 -13.98 -10.30
C VAL A 30 11.60 -14.66 -10.66
N ALA A 31 12.62 -14.55 -9.81
CA ALA A 31 13.89 -15.25 -9.95
C ALA A 31 13.71 -16.79 -10.04
N SER A 32 12.62 -17.33 -9.48
CA SER A 32 12.31 -18.76 -9.56
C SER A 32 11.79 -19.22 -10.94
N LEU A 33 11.47 -18.30 -11.85
CA LEU A 33 10.90 -18.61 -13.18
C LEU A 33 11.95 -18.76 -14.29
N GLY A 34 13.24 -18.57 -13.96
CA GLY A 34 14.36 -18.61 -14.91
C GLY A 34 14.61 -17.28 -15.63
N ASN A 35 15.85 -17.07 -16.09
CA ASN A 35 16.46 -15.87 -16.69
C ASN A 35 15.53 -15.02 -17.58
N LYS A 36 14.68 -14.23 -16.96
CA LYS A 36 13.94 -13.16 -17.62
C LYS A 36 14.20 -11.88 -16.83
N GLU A 37 15.39 -11.32 -17.05
CA GLU A 37 15.87 -10.08 -16.42
C GLU A 37 14.86 -8.92 -16.59
N HIS A 38 14.14 -8.90 -17.73
CA HIS A 38 13.06 -7.95 -17.99
C HIS A 38 11.87 -8.04 -17.02
N LEU A 39 11.71 -9.17 -16.30
CA LEU A 39 10.69 -9.34 -15.27
C LEU A 39 11.15 -8.91 -13.88
N GLU A 40 12.46 -8.75 -13.68
CA GLU A 40 13.03 -8.29 -12.42
C GLU A 40 12.96 -6.76 -12.32
N THR A 41 12.87 -6.05 -13.45
CA THR A 41 12.78 -4.58 -13.44
C THR A 41 11.32 -4.11 -13.53
N GLY A 42 10.71 -3.76 -12.39
CA GLY A 42 9.52 -2.87 -12.36
C GLY A 42 8.36 -3.29 -11.45
N GLY A 43 7.44 -2.35 -11.25
CA GLY A 43 6.20 -2.49 -10.47
C GLY A 43 5.09 -3.26 -11.20
N ARG A 44 5.46 -4.31 -11.94
CA ARG A 44 4.52 -5.15 -12.65
C ARG A 44 4.57 -6.59 -12.18
N ILE A 45 3.47 -7.28 -12.40
CA ILE A 45 3.16 -8.56 -11.76
C ILE A 45 2.66 -9.58 -12.77
N LEU A 46 2.96 -10.86 -12.51
CA LEU A 46 2.41 -11.97 -13.27
C LEU A 46 1.24 -12.59 -12.52
N MET A 47 0.11 -12.69 -13.22
CA MET A 47 -1.13 -13.29 -12.71
C MET A 47 -1.44 -14.61 -13.43
N PRO A 48 -2.30 -15.46 -12.85
CA PRO A 48 -2.72 -16.67 -13.54
C PRO A 48 -3.75 -16.37 -14.66
N PRO A 49 -3.81 -17.18 -15.74
CA PRO A 49 -4.78 -17.01 -16.82
C PRO A 49 -6.23 -16.89 -16.35
N SER A 50 -6.62 -17.62 -15.30
CA SER A 50 -7.95 -17.52 -14.68
C SER A 50 -8.33 -16.09 -14.25
N SER A 51 -7.35 -15.26 -13.91
CA SER A 51 -7.58 -13.88 -13.48
C SER A 51 -8.10 -13.01 -14.63
N VAL A 52 -7.66 -13.23 -15.88
CA VAL A 52 -8.18 -12.48 -17.04
C VAL A 52 -9.69 -12.67 -17.17
N GLN A 53 -10.14 -13.91 -17.03
CA GLN A 53 -11.55 -14.24 -17.15
C GLN A 53 -12.36 -13.52 -16.05
N ALA A 54 -11.91 -13.60 -14.80
CA ALA A 54 -12.54 -12.90 -13.68
C ALA A 54 -12.58 -11.37 -13.87
N LEU A 55 -11.48 -10.76 -14.36
CA LEU A 55 -11.42 -9.33 -14.63
C LEU A 55 -12.40 -8.92 -15.76
N SER A 56 -12.54 -9.77 -16.77
CA SER A 56 -13.45 -9.56 -17.91
C SER A 56 -14.91 -9.69 -17.49
N GLU A 57 -15.26 -10.70 -16.70
CA GLU A 57 -16.60 -10.89 -16.13
C GLU A 57 -17.02 -9.74 -15.21
N LEU A 58 -16.04 -9.15 -14.51
CA LEU A 58 -16.24 -7.97 -13.68
C LEU A 58 -16.23 -6.65 -14.47
N TYR A 59 -16.03 -6.69 -15.80
CA TYR A 59 -15.96 -5.52 -16.67
C TYR A 59 -14.98 -4.45 -16.17
N ILE A 60 -13.82 -4.86 -15.65
CA ILE A 60 -12.80 -3.93 -15.16
C ILE A 60 -12.06 -3.35 -16.37
N ALA A 61 -12.14 -2.03 -16.51
CA ALA A 61 -11.49 -1.30 -17.59
C ALA A 61 -9.96 -1.33 -17.45
N ASN A 62 -9.29 -1.31 -18.60
CA ASN A 62 -7.84 -1.11 -18.65
C ASN A 62 -7.48 0.35 -18.32
N PRO A 63 -6.29 0.61 -17.72
CA PRO A 63 -5.28 -0.36 -17.30
C PRO A 63 -5.65 -1.12 -16.02
N TRP A 64 -5.29 -2.40 -15.94
CA TRP A 64 -5.53 -3.22 -14.75
C TRP A 64 -4.49 -2.95 -13.65
N ILE A 65 -4.90 -2.16 -12.65
CA ILE A 65 -4.10 -1.79 -11.49
C ILE A 65 -4.67 -2.45 -10.23
N PHE A 66 -3.78 -2.93 -9.38
CA PHE A 66 -4.13 -3.61 -8.14
C PHE A 66 -3.39 -3.02 -6.94
N CYS A 67 -4.09 -2.92 -5.82
CA CYS A 67 -3.50 -2.69 -4.52
C CYS A 67 -3.19 -4.06 -3.89
N LEU A 68 -1.92 -4.28 -3.58
CA LEU A 68 -1.45 -5.39 -2.76
C LEU A 68 -1.46 -4.95 -1.30
N THR A 69 -2.06 -5.75 -0.44
CA THR A 69 -1.94 -5.60 1.01
C THR A 69 -1.36 -6.89 1.58
N ASN A 70 -0.28 -6.76 2.35
CA ASN A 70 0.25 -7.87 3.12
C ASN A 70 -0.35 -7.84 4.54
N PRO A 71 -1.21 -8.82 4.89
CA PRO A 71 -1.91 -8.81 6.17
C PRO A 71 -0.98 -9.01 7.38
N LYS A 72 0.26 -9.47 7.17
CA LYS A 72 1.20 -9.73 8.27
C LYS A 72 1.94 -8.49 8.76
N ASN A 73 2.28 -7.57 7.86
CA ASN A 73 3.05 -6.36 8.17
C ASN A 73 2.27 -5.08 7.88
N GLY A 74 1.07 -5.16 7.31
CA GLY A 74 0.25 -4.00 6.95
C GLY A 74 0.79 -3.21 5.76
N LEU A 75 1.87 -3.68 5.12
CA LEU A 75 2.45 -3.02 3.96
C LEU A 75 1.45 -3.02 2.80
N ARG A 76 1.26 -1.85 2.19
CA ARG A 76 0.45 -1.68 0.99
C ARG A 76 1.31 -1.12 -0.13
N THR A 77 1.17 -1.69 -1.31
CA THR A 77 1.86 -1.23 -2.52
C THR A 77 0.93 -1.44 -3.72
N HIS A 78 1.13 -0.68 -4.78
CA HIS A 78 0.34 -0.78 -5.99
C HIS A 78 1.17 -1.43 -7.10
N CYS A 79 0.50 -2.22 -7.93
CA CYS A 79 1.13 -2.86 -9.07
C CYS A 79 0.18 -2.91 -10.27
N GLY A 80 0.75 -2.98 -11.47
CA GLY A 80 -0.01 -3.25 -12.69
C GLY A 80 0.29 -4.64 -13.24
N VAL A 81 -0.60 -5.19 -14.05
CA VAL A 81 -0.36 -6.51 -14.65
C VAL A 81 0.59 -6.41 -15.84
N LEU A 82 1.61 -7.26 -15.85
CA LEU A 82 2.45 -7.47 -17.02
C LEU A 82 1.83 -8.49 -17.95
N GLU A 83 1.64 -9.72 -17.46
CA GLU A 83 1.19 -10.87 -18.24
C GLU A 83 0.41 -11.86 -17.37
N PHE A 84 -0.39 -12.70 -18.01
CA PHE A 84 -1.17 -13.75 -17.37
C PHE A 84 -0.56 -15.13 -17.61
N THR A 85 0.65 -15.33 -17.09
CA THR A 85 1.46 -16.55 -17.30
C THR A 85 1.87 -17.23 -15.99
N ALA A 86 1.36 -16.78 -14.84
CA ALA A 86 1.66 -17.41 -13.55
C ALA A 86 0.86 -18.72 -13.35
N ASP A 87 1.39 -19.60 -12.51
CA ASP A 87 0.66 -20.78 -12.06
C ASP A 87 -0.60 -20.39 -11.29
N GLU A 88 -1.67 -21.18 -11.41
CA GLU A 88 -2.92 -20.97 -10.68
C GLU A 88 -2.71 -20.87 -9.16
N GLY A 89 -3.38 -19.90 -8.54
CA GLY A 89 -3.25 -19.59 -7.11
C GLY A 89 -1.91 -18.95 -6.69
N ARG A 90 -1.02 -18.67 -7.66
CA ARG A 90 0.25 -17.98 -7.42
C ARG A 90 0.29 -16.66 -8.13
N PHE A 91 1.12 -15.79 -7.60
CA PHE A 91 1.40 -14.50 -8.17
C PHE A 91 2.88 -14.23 -8.08
N MET A 92 3.45 -13.64 -9.14
CA MET A 92 4.89 -13.43 -9.21
C MET A 92 5.21 -11.94 -9.28
N THR A 93 6.12 -11.51 -8.41
CA THR A 93 6.50 -10.11 -8.27
C THR A 93 7.94 -9.99 -7.81
N ASN A 94 8.60 -8.91 -8.21
CA ASN A 94 9.89 -8.49 -7.67
C ASN A 94 9.76 -7.38 -6.60
N LEU A 95 8.53 -7.09 -6.16
CA LEU A 95 8.31 -6.23 -5.00
C LEU A 95 8.95 -6.87 -3.77
N GLN A 96 9.29 -6.06 -2.76
CA GLN A 96 9.94 -6.46 -1.50
C GLN A 96 9.04 -7.32 -0.58
N LEU A 97 8.30 -8.25 -1.16
CA LEU A 97 7.46 -9.24 -0.49
C LEU A 97 8.24 -10.54 -0.35
N LEU A 98 8.14 -11.16 0.82
CA LEU A 98 8.83 -12.42 1.07
C LEU A 98 8.12 -13.55 0.28
N ALA A 99 8.92 -14.33 -0.46
CA ALA A 99 8.42 -15.50 -1.17
C ALA A 99 7.68 -16.46 -0.21
N GLY A 100 6.53 -16.96 -0.66
CA GLY A 100 5.68 -17.87 0.11
C GLY A 100 4.65 -17.20 1.01
N GLN A 101 4.66 -15.86 1.15
CA GLN A 101 3.60 -15.13 1.86
C GLN A 101 2.29 -15.11 1.08
N ILE A 102 1.18 -14.95 1.79
CA ILE A 102 -0.14 -14.75 1.20
C ILE A 102 -0.42 -13.25 1.24
N VAL A 103 -0.76 -12.69 0.09
CA VAL A 103 -1.13 -11.27 -0.06
C VAL A 103 -2.53 -11.16 -0.60
N GLU A 104 -3.18 -10.06 -0.26
CA GLU A 104 -4.51 -9.72 -0.70
C GLU A 104 -4.42 -8.70 -1.83
N LEU A 105 -5.07 -9.01 -2.96
CA LEU A 105 -5.11 -8.17 -4.14
C LEU A 105 -6.50 -7.56 -4.30
N TYR A 106 -6.57 -6.26 -4.56
CA TYR A 106 -7.80 -5.54 -4.83
C TYR A 106 -7.66 -4.71 -6.10
N SER A 107 -8.62 -4.78 -7.03
CA SER A 107 -8.62 -3.86 -8.18
C SER A 107 -8.89 -2.43 -7.73
N VAL A 108 -8.08 -1.49 -8.20
CA VAL A 108 -8.23 -0.07 -7.92
C VAL A 108 -8.12 0.74 -9.22
N SER A 109 -8.76 1.90 -9.23
CA SER A 109 -8.56 2.91 -10.27
C SER A 109 -7.85 4.08 -9.61
N LEU A 110 -6.67 4.42 -10.10
CA LEU A 110 -5.84 5.51 -9.58
C LEU A 110 -5.91 6.71 -10.53
N PRO A 111 -5.93 7.95 -10.01
CA PRO A 111 -5.79 9.14 -10.82
C PRO A 111 -4.35 9.30 -11.31
N ASP A 112 -4.17 10.02 -12.42
CA ASP A 112 -2.84 10.33 -12.94
C ASP A 112 -2.07 11.25 -11.98
N ALA A 113 -0.84 10.87 -11.65
CA ALA A 113 0.04 11.68 -10.83
C ALA A 113 0.50 12.92 -11.62
N ARG A 114 0.37 14.11 -11.01
CA ARG A 114 0.83 15.38 -11.61
C ARG A 114 2.27 15.71 -11.27
N PHE A 115 2.71 15.29 -10.10
CA PHE A 115 4.04 15.54 -9.58
C PHE A 115 4.46 14.37 -8.70
N ALA A 116 5.71 13.94 -8.84
CA ALA A 116 6.33 12.91 -8.02
C ALA A 116 7.76 13.33 -7.73
N LYS A 117 8.15 13.26 -6.46
CA LYS A 117 9.51 13.47 -5.99
C LYS A 117 10.18 12.11 -5.86
N PHE A 118 11.45 12.06 -6.23
CA PHE A 118 12.26 10.86 -6.12
C PHE A 118 13.51 11.21 -5.34
N GLN A 119 13.72 10.51 -4.23
CA GLN A 119 14.92 10.66 -3.43
C GLN A 119 15.90 9.55 -3.79
N PRO A 120 17.06 9.86 -4.40
CA PRO A 120 18.08 8.87 -4.68
C PRO A 120 18.69 8.35 -3.37
N GLN A 121 18.85 7.03 -3.29
CA GLN A 121 19.46 6.36 -2.12
C GLN A 121 20.99 6.28 -2.21
N SER A 122 21.56 6.45 -3.41
CA SER A 122 23.00 6.46 -3.64
C SER A 122 23.49 7.77 -4.26
N VAL A 123 24.73 8.14 -3.90
CA VAL A 123 25.48 9.24 -4.52
C VAL A 123 25.81 8.96 -5.99
N ASP A 124 25.75 7.71 -6.43
CA ASP A 124 26.00 7.32 -7.83
C ASP A 124 25.01 8.00 -8.79
N PHE A 125 23.83 8.37 -8.30
CA PHE A 125 22.83 9.12 -9.06
C PHE A 125 23.34 10.52 -9.47
N LEU A 126 24.26 11.11 -8.71
CA LEU A 126 24.88 12.42 -9.02
C LEU A 126 25.85 12.33 -10.21
N ASN A 127 26.39 11.14 -10.50
CA ASN A 127 27.36 10.94 -11.59
C ASN A 127 26.66 10.76 -12.95
N ILE A 128 25.34 10.77 -12.99
CA ILE A 128 24.55 10.56 -14.19
C ILE A 128 24.50 11.84 -15.03
N THR A 129 24.87 11.75 -16.31
CA THR A 129 24.83 12.89 -17.25
C THR A 129 23.43 13.47 -17.45
N ASN A 130 22.40 12.60 -17.51
CA ASN A 130 21.01 13.00 -17.70
C ASN A 130 20.05 12.16 -16.82
N PRO A 131 19.94 12.48 -15.52
CA PRO A 131 19.15 11.69 -14.57
C PRO A 131 17.66 11.68 -14.92
N ARG A 132 17.16 12.77 -15.51
CA ARG A 132 15.76 12.87 -15.94
C ARG A 132 15.40 11.85 -17.00
N ALA A 133 16.21 11.70 -18.05
CA ALA A 133 15.93 10.77 -19.14
C ALA A 133 15.93 9.31 -18.66
N ILE A 134 16.83 8.96 -17.74
CA ILE A 134 16.93 7.61 -17.17
C ILE A 134 15.76 7.32 -16.24
N LEU A 135 15.35 8.30 -15.44
CA LEU A 135 14.16 8.18 -14.61
C LEU A 135 12.90 8.02 -15.48
N GLU A 136 12.72 8.86 -16.50
CA GLU A 136 11.60 8.73 -17.45
C GLU A 136 11.58 7.37 -18.15
N LYS A 137 12.77 6.82 -18.49
CA LYS A 137 12.89 5.47 -19.06
C LYS A 137 12.50 4.39 -18.05
N ALA A 138 12.98 4.47 -16.81
CA ALA A 138 12.68 3.51 -15.77
C ALA A 138 11.19 3.53 -15.40
N LEU A 139 10.59 4.73 -15.26
CA LEU A 139 9.19 4.90 -14.93
C LEU A 139 8.23 4.28 -15.93
N ARG A 140 8.61 4.11 -17.21
CA ARG A 140 7.79 3.36 -18.19
C ARG A 140 7.57 1.90 -17.80
N SER A 141 8.49 1.31 -17.04
CA SER A 141 8.36 -0.06 -16.54
C SER A 141 7.39 -0.15 -15.36
N TYR A 142 7.12 0.95 -14.65
CA TYR A 142 6.19 0.98 -13.53
C TYR A 142 4.80 1.44 -14.00
N ALA A 143 3.77 0.62 -13.73
CA ALA A 143 2.39 0.98 -14.09
C ALA A 143 1.76 1.99 -13.11
N CYS A 144 2.27 2.01 -11.88
CA CYS A 144 1.83 2.87 -10.80
C CYS A 144 2.99 3.05 -9.81
N LEU A 145 2.88 4.07 -8.97
CA LEU A 145 3.85 4.40 -7.93
C LEU A 145 3.11 4.55 -6.61
N THR A 146 3.71 4.03 -5.53
CA THR A 146 3.23 4.25 -4.16
C THR A 146 4.26 5.08 -3.40
N VAL A 147 3.80 5.98 -2.53
CA VAL A 147 4.69 6.70 -1.61
C VAL A 147 5.44 5.70 -0.74
N GLY A 148 6.74 5.91 -0.55
CA GLY A 148 7.62 5.05 0.22
C GLY A 148 8.06 3.78 -0.52
N ASP A 149 7.58 3.52 -1.74
CA ASP A 149 8.14 2.43 -2.55
C ASP A 149 9.56 2.79 -3.00
N ILE A 150 10.45 1.80 -2.95
CA ILE A 150 11.80 1.91 -3.50
C ILE A 150 11.76 1.37 -4.94
N ILE A 151 12.02 2.25 -5.89
CA ILE A 151 12.16 1.90 -7.30
C ILE A 151 13.63 1.64 -7.64
N SER A 152 13.89 0.55 -8.35
CA SER A 152 15.20 0.26 -8.91
C SER A 152 15.26 0.77 -10.36
N ILE A 153 16.34 1.48 -10.66
CA ILE A 153 16.62 2.16 -11.92
C ILE A 153 17.91 1.59 -12.49
N SER A 154 17.83 0.83 -13.58
CA SER A 154 19.01 0.27 -14.22
C SER A 154 19.74 1.33 -15.06
N TYR A 155 21.01 1.58 -14.72
CA TYR A 155 21.89 2.47 -15.46
C TYR A 155 23.15 1.75 -15.93
N GLY A 156 23.40 1.77 -17.24
CA GLY A 156 24.53 1.08 -17.85
C GLY A 156 24.41 -0.45 -17.77
N GLU A 157 25.54 -1.14 -17.62
CA GLU A 157 25.59 -2.61 -17.63
C GLU A 157 25.59 -3.25 -16.23
N LYS A 158 25.72 -2.51 -15.12
CA LYS A 158 25.97 -3.12 -13.80
C LYS A 158 25.41 -2.45 -12.55
N GLU A 159 24.78 -1.27 -12.62
CA GLU A 159 24.38 -0.56 -11.40
C GLU A 159 22.88 -0.24 -11.40
N ASP A 160 22.16 -0.89 -10.49
CA ASP A 160 20.78 -0.57 -10.15
C ASP A 160 20.79 0.54 -9.09
N LEU A 161 20.33 1.73 -9.48
CA LEU A 161 20.15 2.85 -8.58
C LEU A 161 18.77 2.76 -7.92
N ASN A 162 18.74 2.83 -6.59
CA ASN A 162 17.49 2.86 -5.85
C ASN A 162 17.04 4.30 -5.60
N SER A 163 15.76 4.58 -5.80
CA SER A 163 15.14 5.85 -5.45
C SER A 163 13.83 5.62 -4.71
N GLU A 164 13.59 6.37 -3.66
CA GLU A 164 12.35 6.34 -2.89
C GLU A 164 11.35 7.33 -3.49
N VAL A 165 10.10 6.89 -3.63
CA VAL A 165 9.01 7.72 -4.16
C VAL A 165 8.38 8.54 -3.06
N ASP A 166 8.24 9.84 -3.29
CA ASP A 166 7.48 10.75 -2.46
C ASP A 166 6.50 11.55 -3.33
N PHE A 167 5.29 11.82 -2.84
CA PHE A 167 4.34 12.69 -3.55
C PHE A 167 4.28 14.03 -2.83
N GLU A 168 4.55 15.12 -3.55
CA GLU A 168 4.36 16.42 -2.94
C GLU A 168 2.87 16.65 -2.72
N PRO A 169 2.44 17.00 -1.49
CA PRO A 169 1.07 17.39 -1.24
C PRO A 169 0.70 18.58 -2.16
N PRO A 170 -0.50 18.61 -2.76
CA PRO A 170 -0.94 19.78 -3.51
C PRO A 170 -0.86 21.03 -2.62
N VAL A 171 -0.44 22.16 -3.21
CA VAL A 171 -0.23 23.43 -2.47
C VAL A 171 -1.44 23.74 -1.59
N GLY A 172 -1.26 23.68 -0.26
CA GLY A 172 -2.31 23.91 0.74
C GLY A 172 -2.85 22.66 1.46
N TYR A 173 -2.37 21.46 1.15
CA TYR A 173 -2.69 20.25 1.92
C TYR A 173 -1.83 20.18 3.20
N VAL A 174 -2.50 20.11 4.35
CA VAL A 174 -1.91 19.75 5.64
C VAL A 174 -2.21 18.27 5.85
N GLU A 175 -1.19 17.43 5.82
CA GLU A 175 -1.33 16.02 6.17
C GLU A 175 -1.61 15.96 7.68
N GLU A 176 -2.75 15.40 8.08
CA GLU A 176 -2.97 15.04 9.48
C GLU A 176 -1.92 13.97 9.80
N THR A 177 -0.93 14.31 10.62
CA THR A 177 0.09 13.35 11.05
C THR A 177 -0.61 12.10 11.54
N PRO A 178 -0.30 10.91 10.99
CA PRO A 178 -0.96 9.68 11.40
C PRO A 178 -0.63 9.46 12.87
N ILE A 179 -1.61 9.71 13.74
CA ILE A 179 -1.48 9.47 15.19
C ILE A 179 -1.12 7.99 15.33
N THR A 180 0.07 7.72 15.81
CA THR A 180 0.56 6.35 15.96
C THR A 180 -0.40 5.63 16.89
N ARG A 181 -0.71 4.35 16.66
CA ARG A 181 -1.62 3.59 17.54
C ARG A 181 -1.22 3.68 19.02
N GLN A 182 0.07 3.83 19.32
CA GLN A 182 0.58 4.08 20.67
C GLN A 182 0.23 5.47 21.20
N GLU A 183 0.33 6.52 20.38
CA GLU A 183 -0.04 7.89 20.76
C GLU A 183 -1.55 7.98 21.02
N LYS A 184 -2.36 7.33 20.18
CA LYS A 184 -3.82 7.27 20.37
C LYS A 184 -4.20 6.53 21.67
N LEU A 185 -3.52 5.42 21.96
CA LEU A 185 -3.69 4.68 23.21
C LEU A 185 -3.19 5.47 24.43
N LEU A 186 -2.11 6.24 24.29
CA LEU A 186 -1.58 7.12 25.33
C LEU A 186 -2.58 8.25 25.63
N GLU A 187 -3.13 8.87 24.59
CA GLU A 187 -4.09 9.97 24.70
C GLU A 187 -5.43 9.49 25.29
N GLU A 188 -5.94 8.35 24.84
CA GLU A 188 -7.11 7.68 25.43
C GLU A 188 -6.85 7.29 26.91
N SER A 189 -5.63 6.82 27.23
CA SER A 189 -5.29 6.48 28.61
C SER A 189 -5.16 7.72 29.51
N ALA A 190 -4.66 8.84 28.98
CA ALA A 190 -4.51 10.09 29.71
C ALA A 190 -5.87 10.72 30.02
N GLN A 191 -6.78 10.75 29.04
CA GLN A 191 -8.16 11.24 29.23
C GLN A 191 -8.90 10.43 30.30
N LYS A 192 -8.72 9.11 30.30
CA LYS A 192 -9.35 8.23 31.29
C LYS A 192 -8.82 8.44 32.71
N VAL A 193 -7.54 8.78 32.86
CA VAL A 193 -6.95 9.12 34.16
C VAL A 193 -7.49 10.46 34.65
N GLU A 194 -7.64 11.46 33.78
CA GLU A 194 -8.22 12.76 34.14
C GLU A 194 -9.68 12.64 34.58
N GLU A 195 -10.50 11.84 33.89
CA GLU A 195 -11.89 11.57 34.30
C GLU A 195 -11.97 10.92 35.68
N LEU A 196 -11.10 9.93 35.96
CA LEU A 196 -11.06 9.29 37.27
C LEU A 196 -10.61 10.24 38.39
N ILE A 197 -9.69 11.16 38.09
CA ILE A 197 -9.28 12.20 39.04
C ILE A 197 -10.43 13.18 39.30
N GLN A 198 -11.15 13.62 38.27
CA GLN A 198 -12.31 14.50 38.45
C GLN A 198 -13.44 13.82 39.24
N GLN A 199 -13.69 12.53 38.97
CA GLN A 199 -14.69 11.76 39.70
C GLN A 199 -14.30 11.59 41.17
N ALA A 200 -13.03 11.30 41.47
CA ALA A 200 -12.55 11.20 42.84
C ALA A 200 -12.59 12.55 43.60
N ILE A 201 -12.37 13.67 42.91
CA ILE A 201 -12.50 15.01 43.50
C ILE A 201 -13.98 15.34 43.77
N SER A 202 -14.89 14.96 42.87
CA SER A 202 -16.34 15.10 43.06
C SER A 202 -16.83 14.26 44.24
N ASP A 203 -16.43 12.99 44.32
CA ASP A 203 -16.84 12.07 45.39
C ASP A 203 -16.31 12.48 46.77
N GLN A 204 -15.16 13.16 46.85
CA GLN A 204 -14.67 13.71 48.12
C GLN A 204 -15.43 14.95 48.57
N SER A 205 -16.03 15.72 47.64
CA SER A 205 -16.82 16.91 47.98
C SER A 205 -18.23 16.60 48.51
N GLU A 206 -18.83 15.46 48.15
CA GLU A 206 -20.13 15.02 48.70
C GLU A 206 -20.04 14.42 50.11
N SER A 207 -18.85 14.05 50.58
CA SER A 207 -18.67 13.44 51.92
C SER A 207 -18.55 14.43 53.08
N VAL A 208 -18.55 15.75 52.81
CA VAL A 208 -18.38 16.81 53.82
C VAL A 208 -19.69 17.54 54.16
N GLU A 209 -20.74 17.45 53.34
CA GLU A 209 -22.01 18.14 53.61
C GLU A 209 -22.95 17.42 54.62
N ASP A 210 -22.66 16.18 55.01
CA ASP A 210 -23.49 15.43 55.99
C ASP A 210 -23.01 15.56 57.46
N LYS A 211 -22.22 16.60 57.79
CA LYS A 211 -21.71 16.81 59.16
C LYS A 211 -21.69 18.24 59.70
N VAL A 212 -22.64 19.10 59.30
CA VAL A 212 -22.93 20.37 60.00
C VAL A 212 -24.40 20.48 60.36
#